data_AF-A0A969D3V4-F1
#
_entry.id   AF-A0A969D3V4-F1
#
_cell.length_a   1.000
_cell.length_b   1.000
_cell.length_c   1.000
_cell.angle_alpha   90.00
_cell.angle_beta   90.00
_cell.angle_gamma   90.00
#
_symmetry.space_group_name_H-M   'P 1'
#
loop_
_entity.id
_entity.type
_entity.pdbx_description
1 polymer ?
#
loop_
_entity_poly.entity_id
_entity_poly.type
_entity_poly.pdbx_seq_one_letter_code
_entity_poly.pdbx_strand_id
1 'polypeptide(L)'
;MTALPSLLLNWFFSPPPLLMVETKADEAPLILSGVLLSLVVIYCASKLGGEISRLLNLPPVLGELVGGVAIGASALHLLVFAENGMGAADSALMPILQFVGGSLSAESITSIFETQSEIIQVLSELGVI
;
A
#
# COMPACT_ATOMS: atom_id res chain seq x y z
N MET A 1 -40.81 -18.36 -32.53
CA MET A 1 -40.67 -16.97 -33.03
C MET A 1 -40.90 -16.01 -31.87
N THR A 2 -39.95 -15.84 -30.93
CA THR A 2 -40.11 -14.96 -29.75
C THR A 2 -38.81 -14.31 -29.23
N ALA A 3 -37.71 -14.35 -30.00
CA ALA A 3 -36.40 -13.83 -29.55
C ALA A 3 -36.11 -12.38 -29.99
N LEU A 4 -37.02 -11.72 -30.71
CA LEU A 4 -36.79 -10.37 -31.25
C LEU A 4 -36.75 -9.22 -30.21
N PRO A 5 -37.47 -9.24 -29.05
CA PRO A 5 -37.54 -8.06 -28.19
C PRO A 5 -36.31 -7.84 -27.30
N SER A 6 -35.51 -8.89 -27.02
CA SER A 6 -34.35 -8.80 -26.12
C SER A 6 -33.13 -8.14 -26.76
N LEU A 7 -32.95 -8.27 -28.08
CA LEU A 7 -31.83 -7.66 -28.80
C LEU A 7 -31.96 -6.13 -28.90
N LEU A 8 -33.19 -5.62 -29.01
CA LEU A 8 -33.44 -4.17 -29.01
C LEU A 8 -33.20 -3.55 -27.63
N LEU A 9 -33.58 -4.24 -26.55
CA LEU A 9 -33.30 -3.76 -25.20
C LEU A 9 -31.79 -3.67 -24.92
N ASN A 10 -31.02 -4.64 -25.40
CA ASN A 10 -29.57 -4.67 -25.21
C ASN A 10 -28.85 -3.51 -25.94
N TRP A 11 -29.37 -3.07 -27.09
CA TRP A 11 -28.86 -1.90 -27.80
C TRP A 11 -29.12 -0.58 -27.06
N PHE A 12 -30.26 -0.47 -26.37
CA PHE A 12 -30.59 0.71 -25.58
C PHE A 12 -29.84 0.78 -24.24
N PHE A 13 -29.48 -0.37 -23.67
CA PHE A 13 -28.78 -0.46 -22.38
C PHE A 13 -27.27 -0.69 -22.48
N SER A 14 -26.71 -0.88 -23.69
CA SER A 14 -25.26 -0.94 -23.85
C SER A 14 -24.68 0.47 -23.75
N PRO A 15 -23.86 0.78 -22.74
CA PRO A 15 -23.17 2.07 -22.71
C PRO A 15 -22.31 2.21 -23.99
N PRO A 16 -22.30 3.38 -24.64
CA PRO A 16 -21.49 3.59 -25.83
C PRO A 16 -20.00 3.35 -25.50
N PRO A 17 -19.22 2.74 -26.41
CA PRO A 17 -17.80 2.45 -26.18
C PRO A 17 -16.95 3.70 -25.91
N LEU A 18 -17.48 4.91 -26.16
CA LEU A 18 -16.87 6.18 -25.77
C LEU A 18 -16.85 6.45 -24.25
N LEU A 19 -17.64 5.73 -23.45
CA LEU A 19 -17.59 5.78 -21.99
C LEU A 19 -16.61 4.75 -21.39
N MET A 20 -16.01 3.91 -22.22
CA MET A 20 -14.93 2.99 -21.81
C MET A 20 -13.59 3.70 -22.02
N VAL A 21 -13.41 4.82 -21.32
CA VAL A 21 -12.06 5.31 -21.06
C VAL A 21 -11.54 4.43 -19.95
N GLU A 22 -10.67 3.48 -20.29
CA GLU A 22 -9.73 2.90 -19.34
C GLU A 22 -8.86 4.06 -18.87
N THR A 23 -9.32 4.79 -17.85
CA THR A 23 -8.44 5.64 -17.08
C THR A 23 -7.51 4.67 -16.41
N LYS A 24 -6.38 4.35 -17.06
CA LYS A 24 -5.24 3.74 -16.40
C LYS A 24 -5.02 4.62 -15.18
N ALA A 25 -5.45 4.14 -14.02
CA ALA A 25 -5.41 4.92 -12.81
C ALA A 25 -3.97 5.38 -12.70
N ASP A 26 -3.76 6.70 -12.65
CA ASP A 26 -2.41 7.21 -12.41
C ASP A 26 -1.95 6.55 -11.11
N GLU A 27 -0.89 5.75 -11.18
CA GLU A 27 -0.44 4.94 -10.05
C GLU A 27 0.30 5.84 -9.04
N ALA A 28 0.76 7.02 -9.47
CA ALA A 28 1.55 7.93 -8.66
C ALA A 28 0.89 8.36 -7.32
N PRO A 29 -0.41 8.73 -7.26
CA PRO A 29 -1.07 9.03 -5.99
C PRO A 29 -1.15 7.82 -5.05
N LEU A 30 -1.31 6.61 -5.60
CA LEU A 30 -1.37 5.39 -4.81
C LEU A 30 0.00 4.98 -4.29
N ILE A 31 1.05 5.10 -5.12
CA ILE A 31 2.44 4.90 -4.70
C ILE A 31 2.78 5.86 -3.56
N LEU A 32 2.48 7.15 -3.73
CA LEU A 32 2.72 8.16 -2.69
C LEU A 32 1.91 7.86 -1.42
N SER A 33 0.65 7.47 -1.56
CA SER A 33 -0.19 7.06 -0.43
C SER A 33 0.41 5.87 0.31
N GLY A 34 0.95 4.89 -0.41
CA GLY A 34 1.62 3.74 0.18
C GLY A 34 2.88 4.13 0.95
N VAL A 35 3.74 4.95 0.34
CA VAL A 35 4.95 5.47 1.01
C VAL A 35 4.58 6.24 2.28
N LEU A 36 3.62 7.17 2.22
CA LEU A 36 3.18 7.93 3.39
C LEU A 36 2.57 7.04 4.47
N LEU A 37 1.74 6.07 4.08
CA LEU A 37 1.15 5.11 5.01
C LEU A 37 2.24 4.30 5.73
N SER A 38 3.29 3.92 5.02
CA SER A 38 4.45 3.22 5.57
C SER A 38 5.18 4.08 6.60
N LEU A 39 5.44 5.35 6.27
CA LEU A 39 6.09 6.29 7.20
C LEU A 39 5.24 6.56 8.44
N VAL A 40 3.93 6.69 8.29
CA VAL A 40 3.01 6.86 9.43
C VAL A 40 3.05 5.64 10.34
N VAL A 41 3.07 4.44 9.77
CA VAL A 41 3.18 3.20 10.54
C VAL A 41 4.50 3.12 11.32
N ILE A 42 5.62 3.42 10.68
CA ILE A 42 6.94 3.47 11.35
C ILE A 42 6.91 4.50 12.48
N TYR A 43 6.41 5.71 12.21
CA TYR A 43 6.31 6.77 13.21
C TYR A 43 5.45 6.36 14.41
N CYS A 44 4.28 5.77 14.17
CA CYS A 44 3.39 5.28 15.23
C CYS A 44 4.10 4.22 16.09
N ALA A 45 4.83 3.29 15.48
CA ALA A 45 5.57 2.27 16.20
C ALA A 45 6.72 2.85 17.03
N SER A 46 7.48 3.79 16.48
CA SER A 46 8.53 4.49 17.23
C SER A 46 7.93 5.24 18.41
N LYS A 47 6.82 5.96 18.23
CA LYS A 47 6.15 6.65 19.34
C LYS A 47 5.62 5.71 20.41
N LEU A 48 5.00 4.61 20.00
CA LEU A 48 4.49 3.63 20.94
C LEU A 48 5.63 2.96 21.72
N GLY A 49 6.74 2.62 21.04
CA GLY A 49 7.94 2.10 21.67
C GLY A 49 8.55 3.06 22.67
N GLY A 50 8.63 4.35 22.34
CA GLY A 50 9.09 5.40 23.25
C GLY A 50 8.25 5.50 24.52
N GLU A 51 6.92 5.41 24.40
CA GLU A 51 6.02 5.42 25.55
C GLU A 51 6.17 4.16 26.41
N ILE A 52 6.34 2.98 25.81
CA ILE A 52 6.64 1.73 26.53
C ILE A 52 7.96 1.85 27.29
N SER A 53 8.98 2.46 26.67
CA SER A 53 10.27 2.70 27.33
C SER A 53 10.12 3.62 28.53
N ARG A 54 9.27 4.67 28.46
CA ARG A 54 8.95 5.52 29.62
C ARG A 54 8.28 4.72 30.73
N LEU A 55 7.34 3.83 30.40
CA LEU A 55 6.68 2.96 31.37
C LEU A 55 7.67 2.05 32.11
N LEU A 56 8.74 1.64 31.44
CA LEU A 56 9.79 0.79 32.00
C LEU A 56 10.93 1.58 32.68
N ASN A 57 10.81 2.91 32.82
CA ASN A 57 11.87 3.80 33.33
C ASN A 57 13.18 3.76 32.52
N LEU A 58 13.09 3.45 31.22
CA LEU A 58 14.20 3.46 30.28
C LEU A 58 14.20 4.77 29.46
N PRO A 59 15.36 5.24 28.97
CA PRO A 59 15.43 6.39 28.07
C PRO A 59 14.51 6.20 26.85
N PRO A 60 13.56 7.12 26.57
CA PRO A 60 12.52 6.93 25.55
C PRO A 60 13.09 6.64 24.15
N VAL A 61 14.25 7.20 23.84
CA VAL A 61 14.95 7.03 22.56
C VAL A 61 15.24 5.55 22.27
N LEU A 62 15.49 4.71 23.27
CA LEU A 62 15.71 3.28 23.06
C LEU A 62 14.44 2.59 22.54
N GLY A 63 13.30 2.94 23.13
CA GLY A 63 12.00 2.44 22.68
C GLY A 63 11.63 2.94 21.29
N GLU A 64 11.93 4.21 20.99
CA GLU A 64 11.70 4.78 19.66
C GLU A 64 12.51 4.05 18.58
N LEU A 65 13.79 3.77 18.85
CA LEU A 65 14.66 3.04 17.92
C LEU A 65 14.24 1.57 17.75
N VAL A 66 13.96 0.86 18.85
CA VAL A 66 13.54 -0.54 18.79
C VAL A 66 12.18 -0.70 18.10
N GLY A 67 11.24 0.20 18.37
CA GLY A 67 9.92 0.20 17.73
C GLY A 67 10.01 0.43 16.22
N GLY A 68 10.82 1.39 15.79
CA GLY A 68 11.08 1.64 14.37
C GLY A 68 11.76 0.46 13.68
N VAL A 69 12.84 -0.07 14.25
CA VAL A 69 13.62 -1.19 13.67
C VAL A 69 12.80 -2.48 13.63
N ALA A 70 11.98 -2.78 14.64
CA ALA A 70 11.15 -3.98 14.65
C ALA A 70 10.12 -4.00 13.49
N ILE A 71 9.57 -2.84 13.16
CA ILE A 71 8.65 -2.69 12.03
C ILE A 71 9.42 -2.62 10.70
N GLY A 72 10.53 -1.89 10.66
CA GLY A 72 11.36 -1.68 9.48
C GLY A 72 12.10 -2.94 9.00
N ALA A 73 12.50 -3.84 9.90
CA ALA A 73 13.11 -5.13 9.54
C ALA A 73 12.10 -6.17 9.02
N SER A 74 10.88 -5.75 8.67
CA SER A 74 9.76 -6.63 8.29
C SER A 74 9.36 -7.66 9.36
N ALA A 75 9.81 -7.54 10.61
CA ALA A 75 9.58 -8.59 11.62
C ALA A 75 8.09 -8.80 11.98
N LEU A 76 7.26 -7.78 11.72
CA LEU A 76 5.81 -7.81 11.92
C LEU A 76 5.02 -7.99 10.60
N HIS A 77 5.69 -8.20 9.47
CA HIS A 77 5.10 -8.24 8.12
C HIS A 77 4.22 -7.00 7.77
N LEU A 78 4.35 -5.91 8.54
CA LEU A 78 3.63 -4.67 8.26
C LEU A 78 4.23 -3.95 7.06
N LEU A 79 5.56 -3.92 6.99
CA LEU A 79 6.30 -3.46 5.84
C LEU A 79 7.02 -4.65 5.26
N VAL A 80 6.66 -5.02 4.03
CA VAL A 80 7.31 -6.08 3.29
C VAL A 80 7.89 -5.43 2.05
N PHE A 81 9.17 -5.71 1.80
CA PHE A 81 9.90 -5.19 0.66
C PHE A 81 10.00 -6.25 -0.43
N ALA A 82 9.87 -5.83 -1.69
CA ALA A 82 10.02 -6.71 -2.84
C ALA A 82 11.40 -7.41 -2.90
N GLU A 83 12.45 -6.79 -2.35
CA GLU A 83 13.83 -7.34 -2.36
C GLU A 83 13.96 -8.66 -1.58
N ASN A 84 13.09 -8.93 -0.61
CA ASN A 84 13.17 -10.12 0.23
C ASN A 84 12.51 -11.39 -0.39
N GLY A 85 12.10 -11.33 -1.66
CA GLY A 85 11.40 -12.43 -2.32
C GLY A 85 9.94 -12.63 -1.88
N MET A 86 9.41 -11.70 -1.10
CA MET A 86 8.00 -11.64 -0.71
C MET A 86 7.20 -10.78 -1.70
N GLY A 87 5.96 -11.20 -1.97
CA GLY A 87 5.08 -10.52 -2.91
C GLY A 87 4.15 -9.51 -2.24
N ALA A 88 3.42 -8.74 -3.06
CA ALA A 88 2.42 -7.77 -2.58
C ALA A 88 1.32 -8.39 -1.70
N ALA A 89 1.10 -9.72 -1.80
CA ALA A 89 0.16 -10.48 -0.97
C ALA A 89 0.62 -10.64 0.49
N ASP A 90 1.92 -10.50 0.76
CA ASP A 90 2.50 -10.66 2.11
C ASP A 90 2.51 -9.34 2.90
N SER A 91 2.16 -8.22 2.26
CA SER A 91 2.12 -6.88 2.87
C SER A 91 0.76 -6.58 3.49
N ALA A 92 0.73 -6.26 4.79
CA ALA A 92 -0.50 -5.82 5.46
C ALA A 92 -1.02 -4.46 4.96
N LEU A 93 -0.19 -3.66 4.28
CA LEU A 93 -0.57 -2.35 3.74
C LEU A 93 -1.27 -2.44 2.39
N MET A 94 -1.01 -3.50 1.62
CA MET A 94 -1.55 -3.63 0.27
C MET A 94 -3.08 -3.77 0.22
N PRO A 95 -3.72 -4.53 1.13
CA PRO A 95 -5.18 -4.55 1.24
C PRO A 95 -5.77 -3.18 1.61
N ILE A 96 -5.06 -2.39 2.44
CA ILE A 96 -5.50 -1.04 2.82
C ILE A 96 -5.40 -0.10 1.60
N LEU A 97 -4.32 -0.20 0.83
CA LEU A 97 -4.15 0.54 -0.42
C LEU A 97 -5.21 0.17 -1.47
N GLN A 98 -5.53 -1.12 -1.64
CA GLN A 98 -6.62 -1.56 -2.52
C GLN A 98 -7.97 -1.07 -2.04
N PHE A 99 -8.21 -1.04 -0.73
CA PHE A 99 -9.43 -0.47 -0.18
C PHE A 99 -9.58 1.02 -0.51
N VAL A 100 -8.50 1.79 -0.44
CA VAL A 100 -8.49 3.23 -0.74
C VAL A 100 -8.50 3.52 -2.25
N GLY A 101 -7.80 2.71 -3.03
CA GLY A 101 -7.60 2.86 -4.48
C GLY A 101 -8.66 2.18 -5.36
N GLY A 102 -9.57 1.40 -4.78
CA GLY A 102 -10.57 0.63 -5.51
C GLY A 102 -10.04 -0.66 -6.13
N SER A 103 -10.73 -1.19 -7.15
CA SER A 103 -10.37 -2.44 -7.82
C SER A 103 -9.13 -2.27 -8.71
N LEU A 104 -7.96 -2.42 -8.12
CA LEU A 104 -6.68 -2.45 -8.82
C LEU A 104 -6.50 -3.79 -9.56
N SER A 105 -5.91 -3.74 -10.76
CA SER A 105 -5.48 -4.95 -11.47
C SER A 105 -4.30 -5.60 -10.74
N ALA A 106 -4.12 -6.91 -10.92
CA ALA A 106 -2.97 -7.63 -10.33
C ALA A 106 -1.61 -7.07 -10.80
N GLU A 107 -1.56 -6.53 -12.02
CA GLU A 107 -0.37 -5.90 -12.59
C GLU A 107 -0.05 -4.57 -11.89
N SER A 108 -1.05 -3.71 -11.69
CA SER A 108 -0.89 -2.43 -10.98
C SER A 108 -0.52 -2.61 -9.51
N ILE A 109 -1.05 -3.64 -8.85
CA ILE A 109 -0.66 -3.99 -7.47
C ILE A 109 0.84 -4.29 -7.41
N THR A 110 1.34 -5.09 -8.35
CA THR A 110 2.76 -5.46 -8.37
C THR A 110 3.65 -4.24 -8.65
N SER A 111 3.30 -3.43 -9.66
CA SER A 111 4.00 -2.18 -10.01
C SER A 111 4.08 -1.20 -8.83
N ILE A 112 2.94 -0.95 -8.15
CA ILE A 112 2.87 -0.04 -7.01
C ILE A 112 3.74 -0.54 -5.86
N PHE A 113 3.68 -1.84 -5.57
CA PHE A 113 4.44 -2.46 -4.48
C PHE A 113 5.96 -2.39 -4.71
N GLU A 114 6.42 -2.68 -5.94
CA GLU A 114 7.82 -2.58 -6.32
C GLU A 114 8.32 -1.13 -6.21
N THR A 115 7.59 -0.19 -6.81
CA THR A 115 7.98 1.23 -6.80
C THR A 115 7.98 1.81 -5.39
N GLN A 116 6.96 1.49 -4.58
CA GLN A 116 6.92 1.91 -3.18
C GLN A 116 8.11 1.35 -2.38
N SER A 117 8.47 0.09 -2.61
CA SER A 117 9.60 -0.57 -1.93
C SER A 117 10.92 0.14 -2.25
N GLU A 118 11.16 0.46 -3.52
CA GLU A 118 12.35 1.21 -3.96
C GLU A 118 12.44 2.59 -3.28
N ILE A 119 11.32 3.32 -3.23
CA ILE A 119 11.30 4.65 -2.59
C ILE A 119 11.63 4.53 -1.10
N ILE A 120 11.04 3.57 -0.38
CA ILE A 120 11.31 3.39 1.05
C ILE A 120 12.77 2.97 1.28
N GLN A 121 13.33 2.14 0.41
CA GLN A 121 14.74 1.77 0.46
C GLN A 121 15.65 2.98 0.30
N VAL A 122 15.40 3.83 -0.70
CA VAL A 122 16.14 5.10 -0.87
C VAL A 122 15.99 5.99 0.37
N LEU A 123 14.79 6.10 0.95
CA LEU A 123 14.59 6.88 2.18
C LEU A 123 15.39 6.32 3.37
N SER A 124 15.55 5.00 3.46
CA SER A 124 16.36 4.35 4.49
C SER A 124 17.86 4.56 4.25
N GLU A 125 18.33 4.48 3.00
CA GLU A 125 19.73 4.79 2.66
C GLU A 125 20.12 6.24 2.99
N LEU A 126 19.17 7.17 2.89
CA LEU A 126 19.37 8.57 3.28
C LEU A 126 19.34 8.79 4.80
N GLY A 127 19.03 7.77 5.60
CA GLY A 127 18.93 7.86 7.06
C GLY A 127 17.73 8.67 7.55
N VAL A 128 16.69 8.81 6.71
CA VAL A 128 15.42 9.46 7.10
C VAL A 128 14.57 8.53 7.96
N ILE A 129 14.73 7.21 7.77
CA ILE A 129 14.03 6.13 8.47
C ILE A 129 14.95 4.96 8.80
#